data_AF-A0A424JSX3-F1
#
_entry.id   AF-A0A424JSX3-F1
#
_cell.length_a   1.000
_cell.length_b   1.000
_cell.length_c   1.000
_cell.angle_alpha   90.00
_cell.angle_beta   90.00
_cell.angle_gamma   90.00
#
_symmetry.space_group_name_H-M   'P 1'
#
loop_
_entity.id
_entity.type
_entity.pdbx_description
1 polymer ?
#
loop_
_entity_poly.entity_id
_entity_poly.type
_entity_poly.pdbx_seq_one_letter_code
_entity_poly.pdbx_strand_id
1 'polypeptide(L)'
;MDAAMERRVSVATGWASTRIAVLDSEERYEDSYAVTQEFREWITCLGENSDMLEESVHAVPRNPDKRNRLLGQNSSDNPLEI
;
A
#
# COMPACT_ATOMS: atom_id res chain seq x y z
N MET A 1 -21.19 11.17 -7.76
CA MET A 1 -20.52 9.96 -7.26
C MET A 1 -20.57 10.03 -5.73
N ASP A 2 -20.47 8.92 -5.00
CA ASP A 2 -20.42 8.99 -3.53
C ASP A 2 -19.11 9.68 -3.07
N ALA A 3 -19.20 10.59 -2.10
CA ALA A 3 -18.04 11.39 -1.66
C ALA A 3 -16.94 10.54 -0.99
N ALA A 4 -17.29 9.40 -0.41
CA ALA A 4 -16.28 8.47 0.10
C ALA A 4 -15.56 7.74 -1.04
N MET A 5 -16.29 7.36 -2.10
CA MET A 5 -15.71 6.79 -3.31
C MET A 5 -14.70 7.74 -3.98
N GLU A 6 -15.06 9.01 -4.17
CA GLU A 6 -14.16 10.00 -4.79
C GLU A 6 -12.85 10.16 -3.99
N ARG A 7 -12.93 10.16 -2.65
CA ARG A 7 -11.76 10.20 -1.79
C ARG A 7 -10.89 8.94 -1.95
N ARG A 8 -11.50 7.75 -2.04
CA ARG A 8 -10.78 6.48 -2.25
C ARG A 8 -10.02 6.49 -3.57
N VAL A 9 -10.68 6.90 -4.65
CA VAL A 9 -10.05 7.04 -5.97
C VAL A 9 -8.87 8.02 -5.89
N SER A 10 -9.07 9.18 -5.27
CA SER A 10 -7.99 10.17 -5.14
C SER A 10 -6.77 9.63 -4.37
N VAL A 11 -6.98 8.93 -3.25
CA VAL A 11 -5.91 8.33 -2.45
C VAL A 11 -5.20 7.22 -3.23
N ALA A 12 -5.95 6.32 -3.86
CA ALA A 12 -5.39 5.21 -4.63
C ALA A 12 -4.57 5.71 -5.84
N THR A 13 -5.07 6.71 -6.57
CA THR A 13 -4.33 7.35 -7.66
C THR A 13 -3.02 7.97 -7.15
N GLY A 14 -3.06 8.70 -6.05
CA GLY A 14 -1.85 9.32 -5.47
C GLY A 14 -0.81 8.28 -5.04
N TRP A 15 -1.24 7.18 -4.42
CA TRP A 15 -0.37 6.07 -4.06
C TRP A 15 0.24 5.40 -5.30
N ALA A 16 -0.59 5.02 -6.28
CA ALA A 16 -0.15 4.33 -7.48
C ALA A 16 0.84 5.18 -8.28
N SER A 17 0.52 6.45 -8.54
CA SER A 17 1.40 7.37 -9.27
C SER A 17 2.74 7.55 -8.57
N THR A 18 2.74 7.72 -7.24
CA THR A 18 3.98 7.86 -6.47
C THR A 18 4.80 6.58 -6.51
N ARG A 19 4.15 5.43 -6.35
CA ARG A 19 4.82 4.13 -6.33
C ARG A 19 5.45 3.79 -7.68
N ILE A 20 4.73 4.04 -8.77
CA ILE A 20 5.22 3.88 -10.15
C ILE A 20 6.44 4.78 -10.37
N ALA A 21 6.35 6.08 -10.03
CA ALA A 21 7.46 7.01 -10.22
C ALA A 21 8.73 6.61 -9.44
N VAL A 22 8.57 6.11 -8.21
CA VAL A 22 9.71 5.58 -7.42
C VAL A 22 10.31 4.35 -8.11
N LEU A 23 9.50 3.39 -8.55
CA LEU A 23 9.99 2.18 -9.22
C LEU A 23 10.68 2.52 -10.55
N ASP A 24 10.15 3.46 -11.32
CA ASP A 24 10.76 3.93 -12.56
C ASP A 24 12.11 4.61 -12.29
N SER A 25 12.22 5.39 -11.20
CA SER A 25 13.50 6.00 -10.81
C SER A 25 14.56 5.00 -10.34
N GLU A 26 14.12 3.80 -9.92
CA GLU A 26 14.98 2.67 -9.56
C GLU A 26 15.24 1.72 -10.75
N GLU A 27 14.78 2.07 -11.96
CA GLU A 27 14.83 1.24 -13.18
C GLU A 27 14.11 -0.12 -13.05
N ARG A 28 13.14 -0.22 -12.13
CA ARG A 28 12.35 -1.43 -11.87
C ARG A 28 11.07 -1.46 -12.71
N TYR A 29 11.25 -1.43 -14.03
CA TYR A 29 10.13 -1.24 -14.96
C TYR A 29 9.12 -2.39 -14.98
N GLU A 30 9.54 -3.61 -14.69
CA GLU A 30 8.62 -4.76 -14.60
C GLU A 30 7.66 -4.57 -13.41
N ASP A 31 8.19 -4.14 -12.26
CA ASP A 31 7.40 -3.87 -11.07
C ASP A 31 6.48 -2.66 -11.25
N SER A 32 6.97 -1.59 -11.88
CA SER A 32 6.14 -0.41 -12.16
C SER A 32 5.02 -0.71 -13.15
N TYR A 33 5.29 -1.57 -14.14
CA TYR A 33 4.28 -2.08 -15.05
C TYR A 33 3.24 -2.95 -14.35
N ALA A 34 3.65 -3.84 -13.45
CA ALA A 34 2.73 -4.67 -12.67
C ALA A 34 1.76 -3.80 -11.85
N VAL A 35 2.27 -2.81 -11.11
CA VAL A 35 1.45 -1.86 -10.34
C VAL A 35 0.49 -1.09 -11.25
N THR A 36 0.95 -0.70 -12.44
CA THR A 36 0.12 -0.01 -13.42
C THR A 36 -1.06 -0.88 -13.89
N GLN A 37 -0.82 -2.17 -14.17
CA GLN A 37 -1.88 -3.09 -14.59
C GLN A 37 -2.87 -3.37 -13.45
N GLU A 38 -2.39 -3.63 -12.24
CA GLU A 38 -3.24 -3.84 -11.06
C GLU A 38 -4.14 -2.61 -10.80
N PHE A 39 -3.57 -1.40 -10.87
CA PHE A 39 -4.35 -0.17 -10.67
C PHE A 39 -5.39 0.04 -11.77
N ARG A 40 -5.05 -0.29 -13.02
CA ARG A 40 -5.97 -0.20 -14.16
C ARG A 40 -7.13 -1.18 -14.03
N GLU A 41 -6.85 -2.43 -13.64
CA GLU A 41 -7.89 -3.42 -13.38
C GLU A 41 -8.78 -2.95 -12.22
N TRP A 42 -8.18 -2.53 -11.10
CA TRP A 42 -8.91 -2.04 -9.94
C TRP A 42 -9.86 -0.88 -10.28
N ILE A 43 -9.42 0.14 -11.00
CA ILE A 43 -10.26 1.30 -11.33
C ILE A 43 -11.35 0.95 -12.34
N THR A 44 -11.11 -0.02 -13.24
CA THR A 44 -12.09 -0.44 -14.24
C THR A 44 -13.18 -1.33 -13.60
N CYS A 45 -12.79 -2.17 -12.63
CA CYS A 45 -13.72 -2.97 -11.83
C CYS A 45 -14.37 -2.19 -10.68
N LEU A 46 -14.01 -0.91 -10.49
CA LEU A 46 -14.54 -0.06 -9.43
C LEU A 46 -16.02 0.22 -9.66
N GLY A 47 -16.87 -0.52 -8.94
CA GLY A 47 -18.33 -0.39 -9.01
C GLY A 47 -19.04 -1.66 -9.50
N GLU A 48 -18.31 -2.66 -9.99
CA GLU A 48 -18.90 -3.96 -10.39
C GLU A 48 -19.20 -4.84 -9.16
N ASN A 49 -18.39 -4.72 -8.09
CA ASN A 49 -18.59 -5.41 -6.81
C ASN A 49 -18.23 -4.50 -5.64
N SER A 50 -19.24 -3.86 -5.03
CA SER A 50 -19.05 -3.01 -3.84
C SER A 50 -18.44 -3.76 -2.65
N ASP A 51 -18.65 -5.07 -2.56
CA ASP A 51 -18.17 -5.90 -1.46
C ASP A 51 -16.66 -6.17 -1.55
N MET A 52 -16.13 -6.37 -2.76
CA MET A 52 -14.67 -6.52 -2.98
C MET A 52 -13.91 -5.22 -2.71
N LEU A 53 -14.56 -4.06 -2.88
CA LEU A 53 -13.95 -2.78 -2.58
C LEU A 53 -13.63 -2.65 -1.09
N GLU A 54 -14.51 -3.10 -0.20
CA GLU A 54 -14.25 -3.10 1.25
C GLU A 54 -13.13 -4.08 1.62
N GLU A 55 -13.00 -5.19 0.90
CA GLU A 55 -11.93 -6.17 1.10
C GLU A 55 -10.55 -5.66 0.67
N SER A 56 -10.51 -4.79 -0.35
CA SER A 56 -9.28 -4.10 -0.80
C SER A 56 -8.79 -3.01 0.17
N VAL A 57 -9.57 -2.70 1.22
CA VAL A 57 -9.18 -1.72 2.23
C VAL A 57 -8.25 -2.38 3.26
N HIS A 58 -6.95 -2.13 3.12
CA HIS A 58 -6.05 -2.31 4.25
C HIS A 58 -6.31 -1.20 5.28
N ALA A 59 -6.98 -1.56 6.37
CA ALA A 59 -7.17 -0.67 7.51
C ALA A 59 -5.81 -0.22 8.05
N VAL A 60 -5.44 1.03 7.80
CA VAL A 60 -4.28 1.64 8.45
C VAL A 60 -4.61 1.76 9.93
N PRO A 61 -3.80 1.17 10.85
CA PRO A 61 -4.04 1.32 12.27
C PRO A 61 -4.12 2.80 12.61
N ARG A 62 -5.25 3.22 13.18
CA ARG A 62 -5.56 4.62 13.52
C ARG A 62 -4.62 5.23 14.58
N ASN A 63 -3.61 4.47 15.02
CA ASN A 63 -2.68 4.86 16.06
C ASN A 63 -1.26 4.34 15.72
N PRO A 64 -0.39 5.18 15.11
CA PRO A 64 0.97 4.79 14.75
C PRO A 64 1.87 4.56 15.98
N ASP A 65 1.50 5.08 17.16
CA ASP A 65 2.36 5.12 18.36
C ASP A 65 2.63 3.77 19.04
N LYS A 66 2.00 2.68 18.59
CA LYS A 66 2.20 1.34 19.20
C LYS A 66 3.17 0.43 18.46
N ARG A 67 3.60 0.74 17.23
CA ARG A 67 4.56 -0.12 16.50
C ARG A 67 5.99 -0.06 17.04
N ASN A 68 6.39 1.04 17.67
CA ASN A 68 7.73 1.15 18.25
C ASN A 68 7.94 0.30 19.53
N ARG A 69 6.89 -0.28 20.13
CA ARG A 69 7.07 -1.18 21.29
C ARG A 69 7.26 -2.65 20.94
N LEU A 70 6.91 -3.08 19.73
CA LEU A 70 7.01 -4.51 19.35
C LEU A 70 8.34 -4.87 18.69
N LEU A 71 9.10 -3.89 18.18
CA LEU A 71 10.47 -4.11 17.68
C LEU A 71 11.56 -4.01 18.77
N GLY A 72 11.20 -3.71 20.03
CA GLY A 72 12.14 -3.51 21.13
C GLY A 72 12.35 -4.70 22.08
N GLN A 73 11.86 -5.91 21.76
CA GLN A 73 11.93 -7.07 22.66
C GLN A 73 12.61 -8.33 22.10
N ASN A 74 13.42 -8.21 21.05
CA ASN A 74 14.26 -9.33 20.57
C ASN A 74 15.78 -9.04 20.58
N SER A 75 16.25 -8.06 21.35
CA SER A 75 17.68 -7.97 21.70
C SER A 75 17.96 -8.86 22.91
N SER A 76 17.94 -10.18 22.72
CA SER A 76 18.65 -11.06 23.63
C SER A 76 20.10 -11.11 23.19
N ASP A 77 20.97 -10.57 24.04
CA ASP A 77 22.42 -10.63 23.96
C ASP A 77 22.94 -12.00 23.52
N ASN A 78 23.76 -12.01 22.48
CA ASN A 78 24.73 -13.07 22.28
C ASN A 78 26.02 -12.39 21.79
N PRO A 79 27.07 -12.24 22.63
CA PRO A 79 28.34 -11.73 22.14
C PRO A 79 29.02 -12.83 21.30
N LEU A 80 29.29 -12.52 20.03
CA LEU A 80 30.17 -13.31 19.17
C LEU A 80 31.61 -13.09 19.64
N GLU A 81 32.25 -14.12 20.19
CA GLU A 81 33.71 -14.18 20.35
C GLU A 81 34.36 -14.39 18.96
N ILE A 82 35.37 -13.55 18.64
CA ILE A 82 36.34 -13.74 17.56
C ILE A 82 37.65 -14.19 18.19
#